data_AF-A0AA91QWG1-F1
#
_entry.id   AF-A0AA91QWG1-F1
#
_cell.length_a   1.000
_cell.length_b   1.000
_cell.length_c   1.000
_cell.angle_alpha   90.00
_cell.angle_beta   90.00
_cell.angle_gamma   90.00
#
_symmetry.space_group_name_H-M   'P 1'
#
loop_
_entity.id
_entity.type
_entity.pdbx_description
1 polymer ?
#
loop_
_entity_poly.entity_id
_entity_poly.type
_entity_poly.pdbx_seq_one_letter_code
_entity_poly.pdbx_strand_id
1 'polypeptide(L)'
;MAETRRKLTTIFSADVQDYSRLMRADEEGTLATLKRYRDAMTRLIEAHGGRVINTWGDGLIADFPSVVEALRAAIDAQSELAGYNAKSAEGAPMLFRIGINLGDVIAEDDDIYGDGVNVAARLQASAPAGGIVISNTVYDQVRNKVAVGFEFLGQLEVKNIDGGVPSYAVRIGATDDAASTGAADGAASGSDVQGEWGRSAERPSPPTIAPVEAAAKPMSLIVKLLGALAVIGAGLVALNLLSWRGVFWAAWPLLGLAVVAALEWVRANGKIDRVIGALAIAGLALVAINLLSWRGVFWAVWPLLAIAVAAGIRWVTRQRDSARR
;
A
#
# COMPACT_ATOMS: atom_id res chain seq x y z
N MET A 1 15.27 23.48 4.86
CA MET A 1 15.44 22.10 4.34
C MET A 1 14.96 21.17 5.42
N ALA A 2 14.31 20.06 5.10
CA ALA A 2 13.97 19.05 6.11
C ALA A 2 15.27 18.54 6.77
N GLU A 3 15.28 18.42 8.10
CA GLU A 3 16.45 17.92 8.83
C GLU A 3 16.34 16.39 8.97
N THR A 4 16.76 15.68 7.91
CA THR A 4 16.80 14.21 7.89
C THR A 4 17.77 13.69 8.97
N ARG A 5 17.24 13.16 10.08
CA ARG A 5 18.02 12.77 11.27
C ARG A 5 17.75 11.33 11.70
N ARG A 6 18.81 10.55 11.95
CA ARG A 6 18.67 9.24 12.62
C ARG A 6 18.38 9.40 14.11
N LYS A 7 17.45 8.60 14.62
CA LYS A 7 17.16 8.44 16.05
C LYS A 7 16.78 6.99 16.37
N LEU A 8 17.30 6.48 17.48
CA LEU A 8 16.72 5.33 18.16
C LEU A 8 15.42 5.78 18.83
N THR A 9 14.28 5.16 18.50
CA THR A 9 12.99 5.44 19.13
C THR A 9 12.16 4.18 19.30
N THR A 10 11.12 4.23 20.14
CA THR A 10 10.13 3.17 20.21
C THR A 10 9.01 3.45 19.21
N ILE A 11 8.82 2.56 18.24
CA ILE A 11 7.75 2.64 17.25
C ILE A 11 6.55 1.86 17.75
N PHE A 12 5.40 2.53 17.82
CA PHE A 12 4.09 1.97 18.09
C PHE A 12 3.32 1.93 16.76
N SER A 13 2.78 0.77 16.39
CA SER A 13 1.96 0.58 15.19
C SER A 13 0.63 -0.07 15.60
N ALA A 14 -0.50 0.58 15.32
CA ALA A 14 -1.83 0.06 15.58
C ALA A 14 -2.66 0.01 14.28
N ASP A 15 -3.53 -0.98 14.13
CA ASP A 15 -4.39 -1.15 12.94
C ASP A 15 -5.60 -2.06 13.24
N VAL A 16 -6.67 -1.92 12.45
CA VAL A 16 -7.97 -2.57 12.65
C VAL A 16 -7.97 -3.99 12.06
N GLN A 17 -8.47 -4.97 12.81
CA GLN A 17 -8.77 -6.28 12.24
C GLN A 17 -10.00 -6.20 11.33
N ASP A 18 -9.90 -6.80 10.14
CA ASP A 18 -11.00 -6.92 9.15
C ASP A 18 -11.68 -5.60 8.75
N TYR A 19 -10.97 -4.47 8.68
CA TYR A 19 -11.58 -3.18 8.33
C TYR A 19 -12.42 -3.23 7.04
N SER A 20 -11.92 -3.89 5.98
CA SER A 20 -12.62 -4.12 4.70
C SER A 20 -13.86 -5.03 4.80
N ARG A 21 -14.12 -5.66 5.96
CA ARG A 21 -15.38 -6.36 6.29
C ARG A 21 -16.35 -5.42 6.99
N LEU A 22 -15.86 -4.60 7.93
CA LEU A 22 -16.67 -3.60 8.64
C LEU A 22 -17.22 -2.55 7.68
N MET A 23 -16.37 -1.96 6.82
CA MET A 23 -16.78 -0.99 5.80
C MET A 23 -17.88 -1.53 4.86
N ARG A 24 -17.85 -2.82 4.49
CA ARG A 24 -18.89 -3.42 3.64
C ARG A 24 -20.25 -3.58 4.36
N ALA A 25 -20.26 -3.63 5.68
CA ALA A 25 -21.48 -3.76 6.47
C ALA A 25 -22.14 -2.39 6.74
N ASP A 26 -21.32 -1.38 7.08
CA ASP A 26 -21.75 0.00 7.32
C ASP A 26 -20.55 0.94 7.13
N GLU A 27 -20.54 1.73 6.05
CA GLU A 27 -19.44 2.66 5.75
C GLU A 27 -19.41 3.86 6.71
N GLU A 28 -20.57 4.41 7.09
CA GLU A 28 -20.66 5.63 7.90
C GLU A 28 -20.39 5.34 9.39
N GLY A 29 -21.03 4.31 9.95
CA GLY A 29 -20.81 3.90 11.34
C GLY A 29 -19.42 3.31 11.58
N THR A 30 -18.86 2.59 10.59
CA THR A 30 -17.45 2.15 10.67
C THR A 30 -16.50 3.36 10.69
N LEU A 31 -16.70 4.34 9.81
CA LEU A 31 -15.86 5.55 9.79
C LEU A 31 -16.01 6.41 11.06
N ALA A 32 -17.22 6.52 11.60
CA ALA A 32 -17.47 7.23 12.86
C ALA A 32 -16.85 6.53 14.07
N THR A 33 -16.87 5.19 14.10
CA THR A 33 -16.24 4.38 15.15
C THR A 33 -14.72 4.47 15.05
N LEU A 34 -14.16 4.32 13.85
CA LEU A 34 -12.71 4.45 13.59
C LEU A 34 -12.16 5.81 14.06
N LYS A 35 -12.86 6.92 13.77
CA LYS A 35 -12.48 8.25 14.26
C LYS A 35 -12.42 8.28 15.78
N ARG A 36 -13.52 7.92 16.46
CA ARG A 36 -13.59 7.89 17.93
C ARG A 36 -12.47 7.05 18.56
N TYR A 37 -12.15 5.91 17.97
CA TYR A 37 -11.14 5.00 18.51
C TYR A 37 -9.73 5.56 18.27
N ARG A 38 -9.48 6.24 17.14
CA ARG A 38 -8.25 6.99 16.89
C ARG A 38 -8.10 8.20 17.82
N ASP A 39 -9.16 8.98 18.04
CA ASP A 39 -9.14 10.12 18.95
C ASP A 39 -8.76 9.70 20.39
N ALA A 40 -9.33 8.57 20.84
CA ALA A 40 -8.99 7.94 22.12
C ALA A 40 -7.53 7.48 22.19
N MET A 41 -7.05 6.75 21.17
CA MET A 41 -5.64 6.29 21.12
C MET A 41 -4.66 7.46 21.06
N THR A 42 -4.91 8.49 20.24
CA THR A 42 -4.06 9.69 20.13
C THR A 42 -3.92 10.37 21.49
N ARG A 43 -5.04 10.60 22.19
CA ARG A 43 -5.03 11.20 23.54
C ARG A 43 -4.23 10.38 24.55
N LEU A 44 -4.30 9.04 24.49
CA LEU A 44 -3.53 8.16 25.37
C LEU A 44 -2.03 8.15 25.03
N ILE A 45 -1.70 8.12 23.73
CA ILE A 45 -0.32 8.21 23.22
C ILE A 45 0.33 9.52 23.69
N GLU A 46 -0.36 10.65 23.55
CA GLU A 46 0.10 11.97 23.99
C GLU A 46 0.22 12.06 25.52
N ALA A 47 -0.73 11.50 26.28
CA ALA A 47 -0.67 11.45 27.74
C ALA A 47 0.54 10.66 28.28
N HIS A 48 1.00 9.66 27.53
CA HIS A 48 2.22 8.88 27.80
C HIS A 48 3.49 9.49 27.17
N GLY A 49 3.42 10.71 26.62
CA GLY A 49 4.58 11.42 26.04
C GLY A 49 5.08 10.84 24.72
N GLY A 50 4.25 10.06 24.02
CA GLY A 50 4.45 9.72 22.62
C GLY A 50 3.91 10.79 21.67
N ARG A 51 4.32 10.73 20.41
CA ARG A 51 3.82 11.58 19.32
C ARG A 51 3.20 10.70 18.25
N VAL A 52 1.96 10.99 17.84
CA VAL A 52 1.37 10.39 16.63
C VAL A 52 2.08 10.96 15.41
N ILE A 53 2.57 10.07 14.55
CA ILE A 53 3.36 10.38 13.35
C ILE A 53 2.43 10.47 12.14
N ASN A 54 1.68 9.38 11.91
CA ASN A 54 0.97 9.21 10.67
C ASN A 54 -0.24 8.29 10.84
N THR A 55 -1.25 8.48 10.00
CA THR A 55 -2.57 7.83 10.14
C THR A 55 -3.10 7.44 8.75
N TRP A 56 -2.42 6.49 8.11
CA TRP A 56 -2.75 6.04 6.76
C TRP A 56 -3.87 5.00 6.78
N GLY A 57 -4.93 5.22 6.00
CA GLY A 57 -6.07 4.30 5.89
C GLY A 57 -6.81 4.12 7.20
N ASP A 58 -6.70 2.93 7.78
CA ASP A 58 -7.20 2.40 9.06
C ASP A 58 -6.13 2.32 10.16
N GLY A 59 -4.84 2.27 9.80
CA GLY A 59 -3.70 2.23 10.74
C GLY A 59 -3.34 3.55 11.42
N LEU A 60 -2.55 3.48 12.48
CA LEU A 60 -1.98 4.59 13.25
C LEU A 60 -0.54 4.25 13.64
N ILE A 61 0.39 5.17 13.39
CA ILE A 61 1.80 5.05 13.78
C ILE A 61 2.15 6.17 14.75
N ALA A 62 2.84 5.83 15.84
CA ALA A 62 3.34 6.76 16.86
C ALA A 62 4.79 6.45 17.25
N ASP A 63 5.52 7.45 17.74
CA ASP A 63 6.91 7.33 18.21
C ASP A 63 7.06 7.83 19.66
N PHE A 64 7.72 7.02 20.50
CA PHE A 64 7.85 7.24 21.95
C PHE A 64 9.34 7.24 22.38
N PRO A 65 9.78 8.27 23.14
CA PRO A 65 11.10 8.28 23.77
C PRO A 65 11.30 7.19 24.84
N SER A 66 10.21 6.64 25.40
CA SER A 66 10.25 5.63 26.45
C SER A 66 9.51 4.35 26.03
N VAL A 67 10.23 3.23 26.04
CA VAL A 67 9.69 1.90 25.75
C VAL A 67 8.60 1.50 26.76
N VAL A 68 8.74 1.91 28.01
CA VAL A 68 7.80 1.60 29.10
C VAL A 68 6.47 2.35 28.88
N GLU A 69 6.54 3.61 28.47
CA GLU A 69 5.34 4.41 28.22
C GLU A 69 4.63 4.01 26.93
N ALA A 70 5.37 3.59 25.89
CA ALA A 70 4.77 2.99 24.69
C ALA A 70 3.93 1.74 25.01
N LEU A 71 4.41 0.88 25.93
CA LEU A 71 3.66 -0.30 26.36
C LEU A 71 2.46 0.06 27.27
N ARG A 72 2.62 1.05 28.17
CA ARG A 72 1.50 1.54 28.99
C ARG A 72 0.38 2.12 28.13
N ALA A 73 0.72 3.00 27.18
CA ALA A 73 -0.23 3.53 26.21
C ALA A 73 -0.96 2.43 25.41
N ALA A 74 -0.26 1.34 25.06
CA ALA A 74 -0.88 0.21 24.36
C ALA A 74 -1.86 -0.58 25.25
N ILE A 75 -1.53 -0.79 26.53
CA ILE A 75 -2.39 -1.48 27.49
C ILE A 75 -3.64 -0.64 27.76
N ASP A 76 -3.47 0.64 28.08
CA ASP A 76 -4.56 1.56 28.38
C ASP A 76 -5.46 1.79 27.14
N ALA A 77 -4.88 1.82 25.93
CA ALA A 77 -5.64 1.85 24.68
C ALA A 77 -6.51 0.59 24.51
N GLN A 78 -5.95 -0.62 24.61
CA GLN A 78 -6.76 -1.84 24.48
C GLN A 78 -7.84 -1.92 25.57
N SER A 79 -7.55 -1.48 26.80
CA SER A 79 -8.52 -1.40 27.89
C SER A 79 -9.66 -0.41 27.60
N GLU A 80 -9.37 0.79 27.09
CA GLU A 80 -10.40 1.78 26.76
C GLU A 80 -11.23 1.35 25.54
N LEU A 81 -10.59 0.81 24.49
CA LEU A 81 -11.29 0.31 23.30
C LEU A 81 -12.15 -0.93 23.59
N ALA A 82 -11.71 -1.82 24.48
CA ALA A 82 -12.57 -2.88 25.03
C ALA A 82 -13.77 -2.29 25.78
N GLY A 83 -13.54 -1.24 26.58
CA GLY A 83 -14.57 -0.47 27.29
C GLY A 83 -15.55 0.32 26.39
N TYR A 84 -15.22 0.54 25.12
CA TYR A 84 -16.17 1.03 24.10
C TYR A 84 -16.92 -0.12 23.42
N ASN A 85 -16.21 -1.17 22.99
CA ASN A 85 -16.82 -2.34 22.36
C ASN A 85 -17.87 -2.99 23.27
N ALA A 86 -17.61 -3.09 24.59
CA ALA A 86 -18.55 -3.63 25.58
C ALA A 86 -19.84 -2.79 25.78
N LYS A 87 -19.91 -1.57 25.24
CA LYS A 87 -21.09 -0.69 25.27
C LYS A 87 -21.87 -0.69 23.96
N SER A 88 -21.28 -1.20 22.87
CA SER A 88 -21.91 -1.28 21.54
C SER A 88 -22.66 -2.62 21.38
N ALA A 89 -23.85 -2.71 21.96
CA ALA A 89 -24.61 -3.97 22.05
C ALA A 89 -25.09 -4.56 20.69
N GLU A 90 -25.08 -3.76 19.62
CA GLU A 90 -25.73 -4.10 18.33
C GLU A 90 -24.75 -4.20 17.14
N GLY A 91 -23.44 -3.97 17.37
CA GLY A 91 -22.41 -3.95 16.33
C GLY A 91 -21.34 -5.03 16.47
N ALA A 92 -20.70 -5.43 15.37
CA ALA A 92 -19.49 -6.23 15.44
C ALA A 92 -18.34 -5.39 16.05
N PRO A 93 -17.57 -5.93 17.02
CA PRO A 93 -16.56 -5.13 17.72
C PRO A 93 -15.42 -4.72 16.79
N MET A 94 -15.01 -3.46 16.87
CA MET A 94 -13.83 -2.95 16.19
C MET A 94 -12.60 -3.26 17.05
N LEU A 95 -11.83 -4.27 16.66
CA LEU A 95 -10.68 -4.76 17.42
C LEU A 95 -9.38 -4.28 16.78
N PHE A 96 -8.63 -3.47 17.52
CA PHE A 96 -7.29 -3.03 17.11
C PHE A 96 -6.25 -4.10 17.47
N ARG A 97 -5.22 -4.18 16.63
CA ARG A 97 -3.99 -4.96 16.82
C ARG A 97 -2.85 -3.97 17.03
N ILE A 98 -1.98 -4.21 18.00
CA ILE A 98 -0.84 -3.30 18.30
C ILE A 98 0.49 -4.06 18.19
N GLY A 99 1.49 -3.42 17.58
CA GLY A 99 2.86 -3.87 17.47
C GLY A 99 3.83 -2.83 18.02
N ILE A 100 4.79 -3.24 18.88
CA ILE A 100 5.77 -2.31 19.49
C ILE A 100 7.21 -2.79 19.23
N ASN A 101 8.01 -1.92 18.63
CA ASN A 101 9.43 -2.16 18.34
C ASN A 101 10.33 -1.05 18.88
N LEU A 102 11.56 -1.39 19.28
CA LEU A 102 12.62 -0.44 19.57
C LEU A 102 13.66 -0.54 18.44
N GLY A 103 13.87 0.54 17.69
CA GLY A 103 14.76 0.51 16.52
C GLY A 103 15.24 1.90 16.07
N ASP A 104 16.34 1.92 15.30
CA ASP A 104 16.83 3.13 14.65
C ASP A 104 15.94 3.47 13.44
N VAL A 105 15.52 4.73 13.37
CA VAL A 105 14.69 5.28 12.29
C VAL A 105 15.29 6.58 11.78
N ILE A 106 15.03 6.88 10.51
CA ILE A 106 15.28 8.18 9.92
C ILE A 106 14.00 9.00 10.13
N ALA A 107 14.08 10.09 10.88
CA ALA A 107 13.02 11.10 10.93
C ALA A 107 13.26 12.14 9.83
N GLU A 108 12.20 12.55 9.13
CA GLU A 108 12.19 13.67 8.19
C GLU A 108 10.89 14.45 8.39
N ASP A 109 11.03 15.74 8.76
CA ASP A 109 9.95 16.58 9.27
C ASP A 109 9.14 15.88 10.40
N ASP A 110 7.86 15.59 10.20
CA ASP A 110 7.04 14.88 11.21
C ASP A 110 7.01 13.35 11.05
N ASP A 111 7.49 12.79 9.94
CA ASP A 111 7.36 11.36 9.60
C ASP A 111 8.58 10.51 10.06
N ILE A 112 8.44 9.18 10.10
CA ILE A 112 9.55 8.25 10.41
C ILE A 112 9.66 7.08 9.42
N TYR A 113 10.89 6.76 9.03
CA TYR A 113 11.21 5.75 8.00
C TYR A 113 12.33 4.80 8.44
N GLY A 114 12.30 3.58 7.90
CA GLY A 114 13.33 2.56 8.09
C GLY A 114 12.80 1.26 8.70
N ASP A 115 13.68 0.28 8.84
CA ASP A 115 13.28 -1.09 9.20
C ASP A 115 12.69 -1.22 10.60
N GLY A 116 13.00 -0.29 11.51
CA GLY A 116 12.33 -0.18 12.81
C GLY A 116 10.80 -0.06 12.69
N VAL A 117 10.31 0.64 11.66
CA VAL A 117 8.87 0.81 11.35
C VAL A 117 8.31 -0.44 10.67
N ASN A 118 9.05 -1.03 9.72
CA ASN A 118 8.67 -2.28 9.05
C ASN A 118 8.46 -3.43 10.05
N VAL A 119 9.33 -3.53 11.07
CA VAL A 119 9.21 -4.49 12.18
C VAL A 119 7.97 -4.20 13.03
N ALA A 120 7.73 -2.94 13.42
CA ALA A 120 6.54 -2.59 14.21
C ALA A 120 5.22 -2.96 13.51
N ALA A 121 5.11 -2.65 12.22
CA ALA A 121 3.96 -3.05 11.40
C ALA A 121 3.84 -4.59 11.26
N ARG A 122 4.96 -5.32 11.19
CA ARG A 122 4.94 -6.79 11.11
C ARG A 122 4.53 -7.45 12.44
N LEU A 123 4.96 -6.89 13.57
CA LEU A 123 4.50 -7.29 14.92
C LEU A 123 2.99 -7.05 15.04
N GLN A 124 2.53 -5.86 14.65
CA GLN A 124 1.11 -5.50 14.65
C GLN A 124 0.28 -6.48 13.79
N ALA A 125 0.73 -6.77 12.57
CA ALA A 125 0.01 -7.68 11.67
C ALA A 125 -0.10 -9.12 12.21
N SER A 126 0.86 -9.53 13.06
CA SER A 126 0.87 -10.84 13.74
C SER A 126 0.05 -10.88 15.03
N ALA A 127 -0.32 -9.73 15.59
CA ALA A 127 -1.02 -9.68 16.88
C ALA A 127 -2.46 -10.21 16.76
N PRO A 128 -2.96 -10.93 17.79
CA PRO A 128 -4.36 -11.33 17.83
C PRO A 128 -5.27 -10.11 17.99
N ALA A 129 -6.57 -10.29 17.73
CA ALA A 129 -7.58 -9.24 17.85
C ALA A 129 -7.64 -8.69 19.29
N GLY A 130 -7.52 -7.37 19.47
CA GLY A 130 -7.40 -6.75 20.80
C GLY A 130 -6.05 -6.99 21.49
N GLY A 131 -5.08 -7.59 20.79
CA GLY A 131 -3.77 -7.95 21.32
C GLY A 131 -2.68 -6.90 21.11
N ILE A 132 -1.59 -7.08 21.85
CA ILE A 132 -0.33 -6.34 21.71
C ILE A 132 0.78 -7.37 21.50
N VAL A 133 1.61 -7.19 20.47
CA VAL A 133 2.83 -7.97 20.25
C VAL A 133 4.05 -7.06 20.26
N ILE A 134 5.09 -7.50 20.95
CA ILE A 134 6.33 -6.74 21.16
C ILE A 134 7.55 -7.52 20.67
N SER A 135 8.53 -6.80 20.16
CA SER A 135 9.87 -7.33 19.88
C SER A 135 10.62 -7.73 21.16
N ASN A 136 11.61 -8.62 21.05
CA ASN A 136 12.51 -8.94 22.16
C ASN A 136 13.21 -7.71 22.76
N THR A 137 13.63 -6.74 21.92
CA THR A 137 14.29 -5.50 22.39
C THR A 137 13.36 -4.64 23.25
N VAL A 138 12.05 -4.71 23.02
CA VAL A 138 11.03 -4.11 23.90
C VAL A 138 10.82 -4.96 25.15
N TYR A 139 10.65 -6.29 25.02
CA TYR A 139 10.48 -7.22 26.14
C TYR A 139 11.59 -7.08 27.20
N ASP A 140 12.86 -7.11 26.78
CA ASP A 140 14.01 -6.95 27.68
C ASP A 140 13.99 -5.64 28.48
N GLN A 141 13.41 -4.59 27.93
CA GLN A 141 13.29 -3.28 28.58
C GLN A 141 12.08 -3.13 29.50
N VAL A 142 11.04 -3.96 29.37
CA VAL A 142 9.75 -3.78 30.08
C VAL A 142 9.39 -4.88 31.06
N ARG A 143 9.94 -6.09 30.90
CA ARG A 143 9.57 -7.30 31.69
C ARG A 143 9.62 -7.16 33.21
N ASN A 144 10.47 -6.26 33.72
CA ASN A 144 10.62 -5.98 35.16
C ASN A 144 10.04 -4.60 35.57
N LYS A 145 9.23 -3.96 34.71
CA LYS A 145 8.75 -2.56 34.87
C LYS A 145 7.23 -2.39 34.64
N VAL A 146 6.55 -3.38 34.08
CA VAL A 146 5.11 -3.39 33.81
C VAL A 146 4.53 -4.74 34.26
N ALA A 147 3.48 -4.72 35.07
CA ALA A 147 2.88 -5.91 35.66
C ALA A 147 1.85 -6.56 34.72
N VAL A 148 2.35 -7.24 33.69
CA VAL A 148 1.58 -8.01 32.69
C VAL A 148 2.34 -9.28 32.31
N GLY A 149 1.64 -10.36 31.98
CA GLY A 149 2.27 -11.58 31.49
C GLY A 149 2.83 -11.42 30.06
N PHE A 150 3.86 -12.18 29.73
CA PHE A 150 4.49 -12.18 28.39
C PHE A 150 4.63 -13.61 27.86
N GLU A 151 4.09 -13.86 26.67
CA GLU A 151 4.07 -15.17 26.01
C GLU A 151 4.95 -15.15 24.76
N PHE A 152 5.94 -16.04 24.66
CA PHE A 152 6.87 -16.06 23.53
C PHE A 152 6.23 -16.69 22.28
N LEU A 153 6.20 -15.95 21.17
CA LEU A 153 5.60 -16.35 19.89
C LEU A 153 6.60 -16.97 18.90
N GLY A 154 7.86 -17.13 19.29
CA GLY A 154 8.93 -17.55 18.37
C GLY A 154 9.52 -16.37 17.58
N GLN A 155 10.16 -16.70 16.45
CA GLN A 155 10.73 -15.73 15.51
C GLN A 155 9.71 -15.38 14.43
N LEU A 156 9.34 -14.10 14.32
CA LEU A 156 8.51 -13.61 13.23
C LEU A 156 9.40 -13.20 12.04
N GLU A 157 9.13 -13.77 10.87
CA GLU A 157 9.79 -13.37 9.63
C GLU A 157 9.37 -11.95 9.22
N VAL A 158 10.35 -11.06 9.14
CA VAL A 158 10.22 -9.70 8.59
C VAL A 158 10.98 -9.67 7.27
N LYS A 159 10.40 -9.05 6.23
CA LYS A 159 11.10 -8.90 4.95
C LYS A 159 12.39 -8.12 5.16
N ASN A 160 13.49 -8.60 4.55
CA ASN A 160 14.84 -8.04 4.63
C ASN A 160 15.56 -8.21 6.00
N ILE A 161 15.09 -9.08 6.91
CA ILE A 161 15.78 -9.38 8.17
C ILE A 161 16.02 -10.89 8.29
N ASP A 162 17.27 -11.30 8.08
CA ASP A 162 17.70 -12.70 8.25
C ASP A 162 17.61 -13.13 9.72
N GLY A 163 17.13 -14.35 9.97
CA GLY A 163 16.92 -14.89 11.32
C GLY A 163 15.64 -14.42 12.04
N GLY A 164 14.87 -13.49 11.45
CA GLY A 164 13.60 -13.02 11.99
C GLY A 164 13.71 -12.24 13.30
N VAL A 165 12.57 -11.83 13.85
CA VAL A 165 12.48 -11.06 15.11
C VAL A 165 11.83 -11.92 16.19
N PRO A 166 12.57 -12.35 17.24
CA PRO A 166 11.98 -13.00 18.40
C PRO A 166 10.96 -12.07 19.07
N SER A 167 9.74 -12.56 19.29
CA SER A 167 8.57 -11.72 19.58
C SER A 167 7.69 -12.30 20.69
N TYR A 168 6.96 -11.45 21.40
CA TYR A 168 6.14 -11.80 22.56
C TYR A 168 4.74 -11.19 22.46
N ALA A 169 3.69 -11.94 22.80
CA ALA A 169 2.36 -11.40 23.08
C ALA A 169 2.30 -10.89 24.53
N VAL A 170 1.58 -9.78 24.75
CA VAL A 170 1.32 -9.23 26.08
C VAL A 170 -0.05 -9.71 26.58
N ARG A 171 -0.08 -10.33 27.76
CA ARG A 171 -1.31 -10.81 28.41
C ARG A 171 -1.79 -9.79 29.45
N ILE A 172 -2.73 -8.93 29.04
CA ILE A 172 -3.41 -7.98 29.93
C ILE A 172 -4.34 -8.76 30.85
N GLY A 173 -4.26 -8.51 32.17
CA GLY A 173 -5.17 -9.09 33.16
C GLY A 173 -4.86 -10.51 33.63
N ALA A 174 -3.76 -11.12 33.17
CA ALA A 174 -3.24 -12.38 33.70
C ALA A 174 -1.86 -12.16 34.34
N THR A 175 -1.76 -12.39 35.65
CA THR A 175 -0.49 -12.69 36.33
C THR A 175 -0.06 -14.11 35.99
N ASP A 176 1.25 -14.37 35.93
CA ASP A 176 1.81 -15.59 35.36
C ASP A 176 1.27 -16.89 35.99
N ASP A 177 0.56 -17.67 35.18
CA ASP A 177 0.25 -19.08 35.45
C ASP A 177 0.03 -19.83 34.12
N ALA A 178 0.30 -21.13 34.10
CA ALA A 178 0.27 -22.06 32.96
C ALA A 178 1.42 -21.99 31.92
N ALA A 179 2.49 -22.75 32.18
CA ALA A 179 3.35 -23.33 31.15
C ALA A 179 2.99 -24.81 30.91
N SER A 180 3.26 -25.34 29.70
CA SER A 180 2.80 -26.64 29.15
C SER A 180 1.27 -26.71 28.90
N THR A 181 0.74 -27.49 27.96
CA THR A 181 1.27 -28.56 27.05
C THR A 181 1.23 -28.10 25.57
N GLY A 182 1.69 -28.78 24.51
CA GLY A 182 1.92 -30.21 24.23
C GLY A 182 0.62 -30.91 23.76
N ALA A 183 0.58 -31.74 22.69
CA ALA A 183 1.55 -32.10 21.64
C ALA A 183 0.83 -32.89 20.50
N ALA A 184 1.48 -33.09 19.34
CA ALA A 184 1.22 -34.19 18.36
C ALA A 184 -0.19 -34.26 17.68
N ASP A 185 -0.48 -35.01 16.61
CA ASP A 185 0.29 -35.61 15.50
C ASP A 185 -0.70 -35.89 14.33
N GLY A 186 -0.22 -36.21 13.11
CA GLY A 186 -1.08 -36.83 12.07
C GLY A 186 -0.66 -36.60 10.61
N ALA A 187 -0.59 -37.66 9.80
CA ALA A 187 -0.19 -37.61 8.39
C ALA A 187 -0.90 -38.69 7.52
N ALA A 188 -0.70 -38.61 6.18
CA ALA A 188 -1.08 -39.61 5.16
C ALA A 188 -2.59 -39.80 4.87
N SER A 189 -3.06 -40.35 3.73
CA SER A 189 -2.54 -40.47 2.34
C SER A 189 -3.61 -41.09 1.41
N GLY A 190 -3.56 -40.81 0.09
CA GLY A 190 -4.33 -41.49 -0.97
C GLY A 190 -5.79 -41.03 -1.19
N SER A 191 -6.48 -41.37 -2.29
CA SER A 191 -6.08 -42.03 -3.55
C SER A 191 -7.17 -41.91 -4.64
N ASP A 192 -6.77 -42.01 -5.92
CA ASP A 192 -7.50 -42.28 -7.19
C ASP A 192 -9.06 -42.36 -7.27
N VAL A 193 -9.60 -41.88 -8.41
CA VAL A 193 -10.57 -42.61 -9.26
C VAL A 193 -10.70 -41.96 -10.67
N GLN A 194 -11.14 -42.75 -11.67
CA GLN A 194 -11.10 -42.46 -13.12
C GLN A 194 -12.43 -41.92 -13.70
N GLY A 195 -12.41 -41.49 -14.97
CA GLY A 195 -13.61 -41.32 -15.81
C GLY A 195 -13.33 -40.91 -17.27
N GLU A 196 -13.48 -41.82 -18.24
CA GLU A 196 -13.22 -41.59 -19.68
C GLU A 196 -14.39 -42.06 -20.57
N TRP A 197 -14.87 -41.19 -21.47
CA TRP A 197 -15.79 -41.45 -22.59
C TRP A 197 -15.53 -40.38 -23.68
N GLY A 198 -15.59 -40.60 -25.00
CA GLY A 198 -15.83 -41.78 -25.85
C GLY A 198 -15.52 -41.43 -27.33
N ARG A 199 -15.49 -42.40 -28.28
CA ARG A 199 -14.89 -42.23 -29.64
C ARG A 199 -15.86 -42.37 -30.83
N SER A 200 -15.73 -41.45 -31.82
CA SER A 200 -15.93 -41.58 -33.29
C SER A 200 -17.33 -42.03 -33.83
N ALA A 201 -17.72 -41.94 -35.11
CA ALA A 201 -17.11 -41.54 -36.42
C ALA A 201 -18.27 -41.16 -37.42
N GLU A 202 -18.16 -40.67 -38.67
CA GLU A 202 -17.04 -40.14 -39.49
C GLU A 202 -17.54 -39.02 -40.47
N ARG A 203 -17.73 -39.29 -41.79
CA ARG A 203 -18.00 -38.30 -42.88
C ARG A 203 -18.81 -38.89 -44.06
N PRO A 204 -19.24 -38.08 -45.06
CA PRO A 204 -18.40 -37.84 -46.25
C PRO A 204 -18.39 -36.37 -46.76
N SER A 205 -17.74 -36.11 -47.91
CA SER A 205 -17.57 -34.79 -48.59
C SER A 205 -17.18 -35.02 -50.07
N PRO A 206 -17.00 -34.00 -50.96
CA PRO A 206 -17.31 -32.57 -50.92
C PRO A 206 -18.23 -32.14 -52.12
N PRO A 207 -18.24 -30.86 -52.56
CA PRO A 207 -17.36 -30.49 -53.68
C PRO A 207 -16.60 -29.15 -53.50
N THR A 208 -15.67 -28.88 -54.42
CA THR A 208 -14.62 -27.84 -54.36
C THR A 208 -15.08 -26.41 -54.69
N ILE A 209 -14.54 -25.42 -53.96
CA ILE A 209 -14.35 -24.04 -54.43
C ILE A 209 -12.90 -23.61 -54.12
N ALA A 210 -12.32 -22.75 -54.97
CA ALA A 210 -10.92 -22.32 -54.95
C ALA A 210 -10.58 -21.36 -53.78
N PRO A 211 -9.30 -21.24 -53.39
CA PRO A 211 -8.90 -20.39 -52.25
C PRO A 211 -9.01 -18.89 -52.58
N VAL A 212 -9.62 -18.13 -51.68
CA VAL A 212 -9.53 -16.66 -51.66
C VAL A 212 -8.39 -16.27 -50.72
N GLU A 213 -7.30 -15.77 -51.28
CA GLU A 213 -6.11 -15.34 -50.54
C GLU A 213 -6.42 -14.10 -49.69
N ALA A 214 -6.60 -14.29 -48.39
CA ALA A 214 -6.94 -13.22 -47.45
C ALA A 214 -5.74 -12.32 -47.16
N ALA A 215 -5.46 -11.39 -48.08
CA ALA A 215 -4.37 -10.42 -47.97
C ALA A 215 -4.44 -9.61 -46.67
N ALA A 216 -3.58 -9.96 -45.71
CA ALA A 216 -3.47 -9.27 -44.43
C ALA A 216 -3.04 -7.80 -44.67
N LYS A 217 -3.94 -6.86 -44.38
CA LYS A 217 -3.66 -5.42 -44.54
C LYS A 217 -2.39 -5.06 -43.74
N PRO A 218 -1.42 -4.32 -44.33
CA PRO A 218 -0.20 -3.95 -43.65
C PRO A 218 -0.53 -3.07 -42.43
N MET A 219 -0.34 -3.63 -41.23
CA MET A 219 -0.63 -2.96 -39.98
C MET A 219 0.18 -1.67 -39.87
N SER A 220 -0.49 -0.56 -39.55
CA SER A 220 0.07 0.79 -39.74
C SER A 220 1.31 1.04 -38.87
N LEU A 221 2.19 1.92 -39.35
CA LEU A 221 3.47 2.23 -38.70
C LEU A 221 3.30 2.60 -37.21
N ILE A 222 2.25 3.37 -36.91
CA ILE A 222 1.89 3.82 -35.55
C ILE A 222 1.59 2.63 -34.63
N VAL A 223 0.87 1.60 -35.10
CA VAL A 223 0.56 0.42 -34.27
C VAL A 223 1.82 -0.41 -34.00
N LYS A 224 2.78 -0.45 -34.95
CA LYS A 224 4.09 -1.07 -34.72
C LYS A 224 4.94 -0.30 -33.70
N LEU A 225 4.93 1.03 -33.77
CA LEU A 225 5.62 1.91 -32.81
C LEU A 225 5.01 1.80 -31.41
N LEU A 226 3.68 1.89 -31.28
CA LEU A 226 2.97 1.69 -30.00
C LEU A 226 3.23 0.29 -29.42
N GLY A 227 3.24 -0.76 -30.25
CA GLY A 227 3.60 -2.12 -29.84
C GLY A 227 5.03 -2.23 -29.32
N ALA A 228 6.01 -1.61 -30.00
CA ALA A 228 7.40 -1.58 -29.55
C ALA A 228 7.55 -0.81 -28.22
N LEU A 229 6.89 0.34 -28.06
CA LEU A 229 6.88 1.11 -26.81
C LEU A 229 6.27 0.30 -25.65
N ALA A 230 5.22 -0.49 -25.92
CA ALA A 230 4.61 -1.37 -24.92
C ALA A 230 5.52 -2.53 -24.50
N VAL A 231 6.24 -3.15 -25.44
CA VAL A 231 7.24 -4.21 -25.14
C VAL A 231 8.41 -3.65 -24.32
N ILE A 232 8.92 -2.46 -24.67
CA ILE A 232 9.96 -1.76 -23.89
C ILE A 232 9.43 -1.44 -22.48
N GLY A 233 8.19 -0.98 -22.35
CA GLY A 233 7.54 -0.72 -21.07
C GLY A 233 7.42 -1.98 -20.20
N ALA A 234 6.98 -3.10 -20.77
CA ALA A 234 6.93 -4.39 -20.07
C ALA A 234 8.33 -4.85 -19.63
N GLY A 235 9.35 -4.67 -20.47
CA GLY A 235 10.75 -4.94 -20.13
C GLY A 235 11.28 -4.07 -18.98
N LEU A 236 10.92 -2.79 -18.94
CA LEU A 236 11.26 -1.88 -17.84
C LEU A 236 10.57 -2.27 -16.52
N VAL A 237 9.29 -2.68 -16.58
CA VAL A 237 8.57 -3.20 -15.40
C VAL A 237 9.24 -4.47 -14.88
N ALA A 238 9.58 -5.42 -15.76
CA ALA A 238 10.28 -6.64 -15.40
C ALA A 238 11.68 -6.37 -14.80
N LEU A 239 12.46 -5.46 -15.41
CA LEU A 239 13.75 -5.01 -14.87
C LEU A 239 13.61 -4.35 -13.50
N ASN A 240 12.58 -3.52 -13.28
CA ASN A 240 12.33 -2.89 -11.99
C ASN A 240 11.89 -3.92 -10.93
N LEU A 241 11.09 -4.92 -11.28
CA LEU A 241 10.72 -6.01 -10.36
C LEU A 241 11.95 -6.83 -9.97
N LEU A 242 12.85 -7.12 -10.92
CA LEU A 242 14.07 -7.88 -10.68
C LEU A 242 15.16 -7.08 -9.92
N SER A 243 15.15 -5.75 -10.02
CA SER A 243 16.11 -4.83 -9.37
C SER A 243 15.54 -4.09 -8.15
N TRP A 244 14.43 -4.58 -7.58
CA TRP A 244 13.65 -3.81 -6.61
C TRP A 244 14.44 -3.46 -5.34
N ARG A 245 14.67 -2.15 -5.14
CA ARG A 245 15.34 -1.56 -3.94
C ARG A 245 14.45 -0.54 -3.23
N GLY A 246 13.13 -0.78 -3.19
CA GLY A 246 12.16 0.12 -2.55
C GLY A 246 11.72 1.32 -3.39
N VAL A 247 12.47 1.68 -4.44
CA VAL A 247 12.16 2.81 -5.33
C VAL A 247 11.68 2.29 -6.70
N PHE A 248 10.49 2.72 -7.13
CA PHE A 248 9.94 2.41 -8.45
C PHE A 248 10.56 3.30 -9.54
N TRP A 249 11.85 3.10 -9.80
CA TRP A 249 12.63 3.91 -10.73
C TRP A 249 12.09 3.88 -12.17
N ALA A 250 11.41 2.80 -12.57
CA ALA A 250 10.82 2.66 -13.90
C ALA A 250 9.64 3.62 -14.16
N ALA A 251 9.07 4.26 -13.13
CA ALA A 251 8.02 5.28 -13.29
C ALA A 251 8.42 6.37 -14.31
N TRP A 252 9.68 6.82 -14.25
CA TRP A 252 10.21 7.90 -15.07
C TRP A 252 10.35 7.53 -16.57
N PRO A 253 11.03 6.43 -16.97
CA PRO A 253 11.06 6.02 -18.36
C PRO A 253 9.68 5.55 -18.87
N LEU A 254 8.83 4.93 -18.04
CA LEU A 254 7.45 4.58 -18.44
C LEU A 254 6.62 5.83 -18.78
N LEU A 255 6.72 6.89 -17.98
CA LEU A 255 6.06 8.17 -18.28
C LEU A 255 6.60 8.80 -19.58
N GLY A 256 7.91 8.71 -19.82
CA GLY A 256 8.52 9.13 -21.08
C GLY A 256 7.97 8.39 -22.30
N LEU A 257 7.87 7.05 -22.22
CA LEU A 257 7.29 6.21 -23.29
C LEU A 257 5.80 6.54 -23.51
N ALA A 258 5.04 6.77 -22.45
CA ALA A 258 3.63 7.15 -22.53
C ALA A 258 3.42 8.53 -23.19
N VAL A 259 4.28 9.50 -22.89
CA VAL A 259 4.27 10.83 -23.54
C VAL A 259 4.61 10.72 -25.03
N VAL A 260 5.60 9.90 -25.42
CA VAL A 260 5.93 9.66 -26.83
C VAL A 260 4.75 8.98 -27.55
N ALA A 261 4.17 7.93 -26.97
CA ALA A 261 3.00 7.23 -27.51
C ALA A 261 1.81 8.17 -27.73
N ALA A 262 1.51 9.04 -26.75
CA ALA A 262 0.43 10.02 -26.85
C ALA A 262 0.70 11.08 -27.93
N LEU A 263 1.95 11.55 -28.07
CA LEU A 263 2.33 12.51 -29.10
C LEU A 263 2.23 11.91 -30.52
N GLU A 264 2.59 10.63 -30.69
CA GLU A 264 2.41 9.91 -31.96
C GLU A 264 0.92 9.72 -32.29
N TRP A 265 0.10 9.36 -31.30
CA TRP A 265 -1.35 9.25 -31.46
C TRP A 265 -1.98 10.60 -31.85
N VAL A 266 -1.57 11.73 -31.25
CA VAL A 266 -2.02 13.07 -31.66
C VAL A 266 -1.53 13.45 -33.07
N ARG A 267 -0.30 13.07 -33.46
CA ARG A 267 0.21 13.32 -34.84
C ARG A 267 -0.58 12.56 -35.90
N ALA A 268 -1.03 11.34 -35.56
CA ALA A 268 -1.81 10.44 -36.42
C ALA A 268 -3.30 10.80 -36.47
N ASN A 269 -3.89 11.23 -35.35
CA ASN A 269 -5.30 11.54 -35.25
C ASN A 269 -5.62 12.95 -35.79
N GLY A 270 -5.75 13.06 -37.12
CA GLY A 270 -5.98 14.31 -37.85
C GLY A 270 -7.24 15.12 -37.47
N LYS A 271 -8.07 14.65 -36.53
CA LYS A 271 -9.16 15.44 -35.93
C LYS A 271 -8.67 16.42 -34.86
N ILE A 272 -7.46 16.23 -34.32
CA ILE A 272 -6.89 17.02 -33.21
C ILE A 272 -5.87 18.04 -33.75
N ASP A 273 -5.89 19.29 -33.27
CA ASP A 273 -4.82 20.25 -33.56
C ASP A 273 -3.54 19.81 -32.85
N ARG A 274 -2.46 19.60 -33.61
CA ARG A 274 -1.19 19.06 -33.10
C ARG A 274 -0.57 19.90 -31.99
N VAL A 275 -0.78 21.22 -31.96
CA VAL A 275 -0.28 22.12 -30.92
C VAL A 275 -1.13 21.99 -29.66
N ILE A 276 -2.46 22.01 -29.79
CA ILE A 276 -3.38 21.86 -28.66
C ILE A 276 -3.23 20.47 -28.01
N GLY A 277 -3.12 19.42 -28.82
CA GLY A 277 -2.88 18.05 -28.32
C GLY A 277 -1.51 17.90 -27.64
N ALA A 278 -0.45 18.49 -28.19
CA ALA A 278 0.87 18.49 -27.54
C ALA A 278 0.88 19.26 -26.21
N LEU A 279 0.19 20.41 -26.14
CA LEU A 279 0.01 21.18 -24.90
C LEU A 279 -0.78 20.37 -23.84
N ALA A 280 -1.85 19.68 -24.23
CA ALA A 280 -2.60 18.81 -23.33
C ALA A 280 -1.76 17.64 -22.79
N ILE A 281 -0.94 17.01 -23.63
CA ILE A 281 -0.02 15.94 -23.22
C ILE A 281 1.08 16.49 -22.29
N ALA A 282 1.63 17.67 -22.58
CA ALA A 282 2.62 18.32 -21.70
C ALA A 282 2.02 18.66 -20.32
N GLY A 283 0.75 19.09 -20.27
CA GLY A 283 0.02 19.29 -19.02
C GLY A 283 -0.19 17.99 -18.24
N LEU A 284 -0.68 16.93 -18.89
CA LEU A 284 -0.82 15.61 -18.26
C LEU A 284 0.52 15.06 -17.76
N ALA A 285 1.60 15.25 -18.52
CA ALA A 285 2.96 14.89 -18.10
C ALA A 285 3.39 15.67 -16.84
N LEU A 286 3.14 16.99 -16.77
CA LEU A 286 3.46 17.80 -15.60
C LEU A 286 2.66 17.40 -14.35
N VAL A 287 1.38 17.04 -14.50
CA VAL A 287 0.57 16.47 -13.40
C VAL A 287 1.19 15.15 -12.93
N ALA A 288 1.50 14.24 -13.85
CA ALA A 288 2.12 12.95 -13.52
C ALA A 288 3.49 13.11 -12.86
N ILE A 289 4.35 14.01 -13.36
CA ILE A 289 5.65 14.34 -12.73
C ILE A 289 5.43 14.89 -11.31
N ASN A 290 4.47 15.79 -11.09
CA ASN A 290 4.21 16.37 -9.77
C ASN A 290 3.67 15.33 -8.77
N LEU A 291 2.84 14.38 -9.20
CA LEU A 291 2.38 13.26 -8.37
C LEU A 291 3.52 12.28 -8.05
N LEU A 292 4.36 11.94 -9.04
CA LEU A 292 5.56 11.09 -8.85
C LEU A 292 6.66 11.75 -8.00
N SER A 293 6.69 13.08 -7.94
CA SER A 293 7.64 13.89 -7.16
C SER A 293 7.00 14.59 -5.96
N TRP A 294 5.87 14.07 -5.46
CA TRP A 294 5.09 14.75 -4.44
C TRP A 294 5.89 14.97 -3.16
N ARG A 295 5.95 16.24 -2.72
CA ARG A 295 6.60 16.71 -1.49
C ARG A 295 5.72 17.78 -0.81
N GLY A 296 4.43 17.50 -0.70
CA GLY A 296 3.42 18.41 -0.10
C GLY A 296 3.04 19.64 -0.93
N VAL A 297 3.79 19.99 -1.99
CA VAL A 297 3.58 21.22 -2.78
C VAL A 297 3.24 20.91 -4.25
N PHE A 298 2.05 21.34 -4.69
CA PHE A 298 1.59 21.23 -6.08
C PHE A 298 2.24 22.30 -6.98
N TRP A 299 3.56 22.25 -7.13
CA TRP A 299 4.35 23.23 -7.90
C TRP A 299 3.93 23.31 -9.38
N ALA A 300 3.30 22.27 -9.92
CA ALA A 300 2.84 22.21 -11.31
C ALA A 300 1.72 23.21 -11.64
N VAL A 301 1.06 23.85 -10.65
CA VAL A 301 -0.02 24.82 -10.91
C VAL A 301 0.43 25.96 -11.84
N TRP A 302 1.66 26.43 -11.70
CA TRP A 302 2.21 27.55 -12.47
C TRP A 302 2.46 27.20 -13.95
N PRO A 303 3.22 26.14 -14.30
CA PRO A 303 3.37 25.75 -15.70
C PRO A 303 2.07 25.23 -16.32
N LEU A 304 1.15 24.62 -15.55
CA LEU A 304 -0.18 24.24 -16.05
C LEU A 304 -1.01 25.46 -16.45
N LEU A 305 -0.99 26.53 -15.65
CA LEU A 305 -1.67 27.79 -15.98
C LEU A 305 -1.06 28.42 -17.25
N ALA A 306 0.27 28.41 -17.39
CA ALA A 306 0.93 28.88 -18.61
C ALA A 306 0.54 28.06 -19.86
N ILE A 307 0.45 26.73 -19.74
CA ILE A 307 -0.01 25.82 -20.80
C ILE A 307 -1.48 26.09 -21.16
N ALA A 308 -2.35 26.31 -20.18
CA ALA A 308 -3.76 26.63 -20.39
C ALA A 308 -3.93 27.98 -21.13
N VAL A 309 -3.17 29.01 -20.74
CA VAL A 309 -3.15 30.31 -21.43
C VAL A 309 -2.65 30.16 -22.87
N ALA A 310 -1.57 29.41 -23.10
CA ALA A 310 -1.06 29.15 -24.45
C ALA A 310 -2.07 28.40 -25.33
N ALA A 311 -2.78 27.41 -24.77
CA ALA A 311 -3.84 26.68 -25.47
C ALA A 311 -5.05 27.58 -25.79
N GLY A 312 -5.44 28.47 -24.86
CA GLY A 312 -6.51 29.45 -25.07
C GLY A 312 -6.18 30.45 -26.19
N ILE A 313 -4.98 31.03 -26.18
CA ILE A 313 -4.49 31.92 -27.24
C ILE A 313 -4.51 31.18 -28.59
N ARG A 314 -3.98 29.95 -28.64
CA ARG A 314 -3.95 29.09 -29.83
C ARG A 314 -5.37 28.79 -30.38
N TRP A 315 -6.35 28.61 -29.50
CA TRP A 315 -7.75 28.38 -29.87
C TRP A 315 -8.42 29.64 -30.46
N VAL A 316 -8.25 30.80 -29.82
CA VAL A 316 -8.80 32.09 -30.29
C VAL A 316 -8.19 32.51 -31.63
N THR A 317 -6.87 32.34 -31.82
CA THR A 317 -6.23 32.61 -33.12
C THR A 317 -6.77 31.70 -34.21
N ARG A 318 -6.95 30.40 -33.93
CA ARG A 318 -7.47 29.42 -34.89
C ARG A 318 -8.89 29.77 -35.34
N GLN A 319 -9.76 30.23 -34.42
CA GLN A 319 -11.11 30.68 -34.79
C GLN A 319 -11.10 31.86 -35.77
N ARG A 320 -10.22 32.85 -35.55
CA ARG A 320 -10.04 33.99 -36.46
C ARG A 320 -9.55 33.58 -37.85
N ASP A 321 -8.67 32.59 -37.94
CA ASP A 321 -8.19 32.06 -39.23
C ASP A 321 -9.26 31.28 -40.00
N SER A 322 -10.17 30.58 -39.30
CA SER A 322 -11.33 29.93 -39.91
C SER A 322 -12.48 30.87 -40.26
N ALA A 323 -12.50 32.10 -39.72
CA ALA A 323 -13.48 33.14 -40.06
C ALA A 323 -12.98 34.10 -41.16
N ARG A 324 -11.89 33.75 -41.84
CA ARG A 324 -11.21 34.52 -42.91
C ARG A 324 -10.97 33.70 -44.19
N ARG A 325 -11.68 32.58 -44.35
CA ARG A 325 -11.64 31.67 -45.50
C ARG A 325 -13.06 31.30 -45.89
#